data_AF-A0A9W7L3F1-F1
#
_entry.id   AF-A0A9W7L3F1-F1
#
_cell.length_a   1.000
_cell.length_b   1.000
_cell.length_c   1.000
_cell.angle_alpha   90.00
_cell.angle_beta   90.00
_cell.angle_gamma   90.00
#
_symmetry.space_group_name_H-M   'P 1'
#
loop_
_entity.id
_entity.type
_entity.pdbx_description
1 polymer ?
#
loop_
_entity_poly.entity_id
_entity_poly.type
_entity_poly.pdbx_seq_one_letter_code
_entity_poly.pdbx_strand_id
1 'polypeptide(L)'
;FVVADYGTADAGTSLGTMSSIVSAVRSRSPGREVSLQYEDQKDNEWKSVFNHALGHRNVTDAYGRELSSPYAGGSNGVFVTATGIGFHEQAYPTETVDFGMSYTAMHWLSRGPGGLGGRADEVSKGGGNAGGKRAGEKEPLWDQLQQPLSRPRR
;
A
#
# COMPACT_ATOMS: atom_id res chain seq x y z
N PHE A 1 10.66 13.08 -2.28
CA PHE A 1 9.32 12.91 -1.68
C PHE A 1 8.98 11.44 -1.79
N VAL A 2 8.74 10.77 -0.66
CA VAL A 2 8.59 9.33 -0.59
C VAL A 2 7.14 8.98 -0.31
N VAL A 3 6.56 8.16 -1.18
CA VAL A 3 5.19 7.68 -1.08
C VAL A 3 5.20 6.19 -0.86
N ALA A 4 4.43 5.68 0.09
CA ALA A 4 4.28 4.26 0.34
C ALA A 4 2.83 3.80 0.12
N ASP A 5 2.65 2.71 -0.61
CA ASP A 5 1.39 1.98 -0.78
C ASP A 5 1.49 0.63 -0.08
N TYR A 6 0.79 0.52 1.06
CA TYR A 6 0.80 -0.67 1.91
C TYR A 6 -0.30 -1.65 1.50
N GLY A 7 0.10 -2.87 1.15
CA GLY A 7 -0.75 -3.92 0.57
C GLY A 7 -1.14 -3.62 -0.87
N THR A 8 -0.13 -3.46 -1.73
CA THR A 8 -0.30 -2.98 -3.10
C THR A 8 -0.99 -3.98 -4.05
N ALA A 9 -0.98 -5.27 -3.73
CA ALA A 9 -1.33 -6.34 -4.67
C ALA A 9 -0.64 -6.15 -6.03
N ASP A 10 -1.41 -5.91 -7.11
CA ASP A 10 -0.88 -5.68 -8.46
C ASP A 10 -0.64 -4.18 -8.79
N ALA A 11 -0.76 -3.29 -7.80
CA ALA A 11 -0.75 -1.83 -7.90
C ALA A 11 -1.91 -1.21 -8.72
N GLY A 12 -2.85 -1.98 -9.26
CA GLY A 12 -3.90 -1.47 -10.13
C GLY A 12 -4.82 -0.47 -9.43
N THR A 13 -5.21 -0.78 -8.19
CA THR A 13 -6.07 0.09 -7.38
C THR A 13 -5.39 1.41 -7.01
N SER A 14 -4.09 1.38 -6.68
CA SER A 14 -3.34 2.54 -6.23
C SER A 14 -2.71 3.36 -7.36
N LEU A 15 -2.62 2.81 -8.58
CA LEU A 15 -1.93 3.42 -9.72
C LEU A 15 -2.39 4.85 -10.00
N GLY A 16 -3.71 5.07 -10.10
CA GLY A 16 -4.27 6.38 -10.39
C GLY A 16 -3.92 7.42 -9.32
N THR A 17 -3.93 7.02 -8.05
CA THR A 17 -3.53 7.90 -6.95
C THR A 17 -2.03 8.17 -6.95
N MET A 18 -1.19 7.16 -7.17
CA MET A 18 0.26 7.35 -7.30
C MET A 18 0.61 8.36 -8.41
N SER A 19 -0.01 8.22 -9.58
CA SER A 19 0.17 9.15 -10.71
C SER A 19 -0.28 10.56 -10.38
N SER A 20 -1.39 10.68 -9.65
CA SER A 20 -1.90 11.97 -9.18
C SER A 20 -0.95 12.63 -8.17
N ILE A 21 -0.34 11.85 -7.27
CA ILE A 21 0.64 12.34 -6.30
C ILE A 21 1.90 12.84 -7.03
N VAL A 22 2.45 12.07 -7.97
CA VAL A 22 3.60 12.51 -8.80
C VAL A 22 3.28 13.83 -9.49
N SER A 23 2.10 13.95 -10.10
CA SER A 23 1.65 15.16 -10.78
C SER A 23 1.51 16.35 -9.82
N ALA A 24 0.98 16.12 -8.62
CA ALA A 24 0.83 17.14 -7.58
C ALA A 24 2.18 17.61 -7.05
N VAL A 25 3.13 16.69 -6.80
CA VAL A 25 4.49 17.03 -6.35
C VAL A 25 5.21 17.85 -7.41
N ARG A 26 5.18 17.43 -8.68
CA ARG A 26 5.81 18.15 -9.79
C ARG A 26 5.22 19.54 -9.98
N SER A 27 3.91 19.70 -9.83
CA SER A 27 3.24 21.01 -9.92
C SER A 27 3.65 21.97 -8.80
N ARG A 28 3.87 21.46 -7.58
CA ARG A 28 4.23 22.28 -6.41
C ARG A 28 5.73 22.51 -6.27
N SER A 29 6.54 21.58 -6.77
CA SER A 29 7.99 21.60 -6.65
C SER A 29 8.61 20.95 -7.89
N PRO A 30 8.71 21.71 -9.00
CA PRO A 30 9.34 21.23 -10.22
C PRO A 30 10.75 20.68 -9.96
N GLY A 31 11.08 19.53 -10.54
CA GLY A 31 12.38 18.87 -10.34
C GLY A 31 12.52 18.10 -9.01
N ARG A 32 11.54 18.15 -8.11
CA ARG A 32 11.56 17.31 -6.90
C ARG A 32 11.43 15.84 -7.28
N GLU A 33 12.40 15.04 -6.83
CA GLU A 33 12.35 13.59 -6.99
C GLU A 33 11.25 12.96 -6.15
N VAL A 34 10.59 11.95 -6.72
CA VAL A 34 9.55 11.15 -6.10
C VAL A 34 10.00 9.70 -6.07
N SER A 35 10.02 9.11 -4.88
CA SER A 35 10.22 7.67 -4.69
C SER A 35 8.85 7.05 -4.36
N LEU A 36 8.41 6.16 -5.24
CA LEU A 36 7.20 5.36 -5.06
C LEU A 36 7.64 4.00 -4.49
N GLN A 37 7.14 3.70 -3.30
CA GLN A 37 7.41 2.46 -2.61
C GLN A 37 6.12 1.63 -2.57
N TYR A 38 6.18 0.46 -3.18
CA TYR A 38 5.11 -0.53 -3.12
C TYR A 38 5.47 -1.57 -2.06
N GLU A 39 4.57 -1.82 -1.12
CA GLU A 39 4.73 -2.86 -0.11
C GLU A 39 3.64 -3.91 -0.28
N ASP A 40 4.06 -5.17 -0.15
CA ASP A 40 3.22 -6.33 -0.05
C ASP A 40 4.07 -7.50 0.50
N GLN A 41 3.46 -8.67 0.67
CA GLN A 41 4.14 -9.89 1.07
C GLN A 41 5.18 -10.32 0.03
N LYS A 42 6.24 -11.01 0.49
CA LYS A 42 7.33 -11.50 -0.36
C LYS A 42 6.88 -12.26 -1.62
N ASP A 43 5.75 -12.98 -1.53
CA ASP A 43 5.22 -13.85 -2.59
C ASP A 43 4.23 -13.13 -3.52
N ASN A 44 4.08 -11.81 -3.40
CA ASN A 44 3.25 -11.02 -4.31
C ASN A 44 3.71 -11.13 -5.77
N GLU A 45 2.80 -10.88 -6.72
CA GLU A 45 3.10 -10.85 -8.15
C GLU A 45 3.73 -9.50 -8.52
N TRP A 46 5.02 -9.36 -8.20
CA TRP A 46 5.76 -8.11 -8.38
C TRP A 46 5.89 -7.66 -9.84
N LYS A 47 5.81 -8.60 -10.79
CA LYS A 47 5.94 -8.28 -12.21
C LYS A 47 4.79 -7.38 -12.67
N SER A 48 3.58 -7.61 -12.18
CA SER A 48 2.40 -6.79 -12.46
C SER A 48 2.58 -5.37 -11.94
N VAL A 49 3.03 -5.22 -10.68
CA VAL A 49 3.34 -3.92 -10.07
C VAL A 49 4.29 -3.12 -10.94
N PHE A 50 5.43 -3.69 -11.34
CA PHE A 50 6.39 -3.00 -12.19
C PHE A 50 5.84 -2.71 -13.60
N ASN A 51 5.07 -3.64 -14.19
CA ASN A 51 4.45 -3.40 -15.49
C ASN A 51 3.47 -2.22 -15.47
N HIS A 52 2.67 -2.08 -14.42
CA HIS A 52 1.72 -0.98 -14.28
C HIS A 52 2.43 0.33 -13.93
N ALA A 53 3.27 0.32 -12.90
CA ALA A 53 3.95 1.52 -12.40
C ALA A 53 4.90 2.13 -13.43
N LEU A 54 5.58 1.32 -14.24
CA LEU A 54 6.50 1.78 -15.30
C LEU A 54 5.80 1.99 -16.66
N GLY A 55 4.49 1.74 -16.76
CA GLY A 55 3.72 1.97 -17.98
C GLY A 55 3.96 0.95 -19.10
N HIS A 56 4.40 -0.27 -18.77
CA HIS A 56 4.49 -1.38 -19.73
C HIS A 56 3.14 -2.06 -20.00
N ARG A 57 2.17 -1.89 -19.09
CA ARG A 57 0.79 -2.36 -19.25
C ARG A 57 -0.18 -1.28 -18.80
N ASN A 58 -1.23 -1.08 -19.60
CA ASN A 58 -2.30 -0.15 -19.28
C ASN A 58 -3.23 -0.78 -18.25
N VAL A 59 -3.70 0.04 -17.31
CA VAL A 59 -4.71 -0.31 -16.31
C VAL A 59 -5.90 0.61 -16.51
N THR A 60 -7.11 0.10 -16.34
CA THR A 60 -8.32 0.91 -16.36
C THR A 60 -8.92 1.03 -14.97
N ASP A 61 -9.58 2.14 -14.69
CA ASP A 61 -10.43 2.28 -13.51
C ASP A 61 -11.71 1.41 -13.62
N ALA A 62 -12.53 1.43 -12.57
CA ALA A 62 -13.78 0.69 -12.51
C ALA A 62 -14.81 1.08 -13.59
N TYR A 63 -14.60 2.20 -14.28
CA TYR A 63 -15.46 2.71 -15.36
C TYR A 63 -14.84 2.50 -16.75
N GLY A 64 -13.74 1.75 -16.85
CA GLY A 64 -13.07 1.44 -18.11
C GLY A 64 -12.21 2.59 -18.65
N ARG A 65 -11.90 3.62 -17.85
CA ARG A 65 -11.02 4.72 -18.25
C ARG A 65 -9.58 4.34 -17.98
N GLU A 66 -8.72 4.53 -18.97
CA GLU A 66 -7.29 4.26 -18.82
C GLU A 66 -6.66 5.18 -17.77
N LEU A 67 -5.92 4.57 -16.85
CA LEU A 67 -5.16 5.27 -15.82
C LEU A 67 -3.78 5.63 -16.37
N SER A 68 -3.37 6.86 -16.12
CA SER A 68 -1.99 7.28 -16.38
C SER A 68 -1.04 6.51 -15.45
N SER A 69 0.10 6.07 -15.97
CA SER A 69 1.20 5.55 -15.16
C SER A 69 1.91 6.70 -14.41
N PRO A 70 2.46 6.45 -13.21
CA PRO A 70 3.29 7.44 -12.52
C PRO A 70 4.54 7.83 -13.31
N TYR A 71 4.93 6.98 -14.25
CA TYR A 71 6.03 7.18 -15.19
C TYR A 71 5.61 7.88 -16.49
N ALA A 72 4.33 8.24 -16.66
CA ALA A 72 3.86 9.01 -17.82
C ALA A 72 4.56 10.38 -17.84
N GLY A 73 5.46 10.58 -18.79
CA GLY A 73 6.39 11.71 -18.85
C GLY A 73 7.87 11.34 -18.68
N GLY A 74 8.18 10.06 -18.50
CA GLY A 74 9.53 9.51 -18.44
C GLY A 74 10.16 9.45 -17.05
N SER A 75 11.42 9.03 -17.02
CA SER A 75 12.20 8.70 -15.82
C SER A 75 12.69 9.89 -15.00
N ASN A 76 12.40 11.13 -15.42
CA ASN A 76 12.98 12.32 -14.78
C ASN A 76 12.44 12.48 -13.35
N GLY A 77 13.20 11.95 -12.39
CA GLY A 77 12.98 12.06 -10.95
C GLY A 77 11.83 11.22 -10.40
N VAL A 78 11.45 10.11 -11.04
CA VAL A 78 10.49 9.14 -10.47
C VAL A 78 11.18 7.80 -10.33
N PHE A 79 11.20 7.27 -9.10
CA PHE A 79 11.85 6.00 -8.77
C PHE A 79 10.82 5.04 -8.22
N VAL A 80 10.64 3.89 -8.89
CA VAL A 80 9.71 2.84 -8.46
C VAL A 80 10.50 1.76 -7.73
N THR A 81 10.10 1.47 -6.50
CA THR A 81 10.73 0.46 -5.64
C THR A 81 9.65 -0.40 -4.98
N ALA A 82 10.03 -1.61 -4.57
CA ALA A 82 9.15 -2.51 -3.86
C ALA A 82 9.86 -3.15 -2.67
N THR A 83 9.11 -3.46 -1.62
CA THR A 83 9.58 -4.23 -0.46
C THR A 83 8.67 -5.42 -0.23
N GLY A 84 9.26 -6.59 0.02
CA GLY A 84 8.55 -7.83 0.35
C GLY A 84 8.34 -8.05 1.85
N ILE A 85 8.63 -7.03 2.67
CA ILE A 85 8.38 -7.04 4.11
C ILE A 85 6.93 -6.63 4.32
N GLY A 86 6.11 -7.57 4.80
CA GLY A 86 4.69 -7.33 5.04
C GLY A 86 4.46 -6.21 6.05
N PHE A 87 3.42 -5.41 5.83
CA PHE A 87 3.11 -4.21 6.61
C PHE A 87 2.79 -4.45 8.10
N HIS A 88 2.65 -5.70 8.53
CA HIS A 88 2.60 -6.05 9.95
C HIS A 88 3.96 -5.89 10.65
N GLU A 89 5.03 -5.66 9.90
CA GLU A 89 6.38 -5.35 10.37
C GLU A 89 6.83 -3.96 9.87
N GLN A 90 7.96 -3.47 10.37
CA GLN A 90 8.55 -2.23 9.86
C GLN A 90 9.12 -2.44 8.45
N ALA A 91 8.33 -2.09 7.43
CA ALA A 91 8.70 -2.28 6.02
C ALA A 91 9.69 -1.23 5.49
N TYR A 92 9.80 -0.08 6.16
CA TYR A 92 10.64 1.04 5.73
C TYR A 92 11.46 1.63 6.89
N PRO A 93 12.63 2.24 6.61
CA PRO A 93 13.42 2.90 7.66
C PRO A 93 12.64 4.05 8.29
N THR A 94 12.88 4.29 9.58
CA THR A 94 12.25 5.35 10.37
C THR A 94 12.43 6.71 9.68
N GLU A 95 11.36 7.53 9.68
CA GLU A 95 11.34 8.89 9.12
C GLU A 95 11.66 9.00 7.61
N THR A 96 11.44 7.94 6.83
CA THR A 96 11.68 7.97 5.36
C THR A 96 10.44 8.22 4.52
N VAL A 97 9.26 7.75 4.94
CA VAL A 97 8.00 7.91 4.19
C VAL A 97 7.36 9.26 4.49
N ASP A 98 7.14 10.08 3.46
CA ASP A 98 6.48 11.39 3.59
C ASP A 98 4.95 11.28 3.52
N PHE A 99 4.42 10.30 2.78
CA PHE A 99 2.99 10.01 2.65
C PHE A 99 2.73 8.52 2.49
N GLY A 100 1.94 7.93 3.40
CA GLY A 100 1.54 6.52 3.35
C GLY A 100 0.06 6.35 3.03
N MET A 101 -0.28 5.35 2.24
CA MET A 101 -1.66 4.99 1.91
C MET A 101 -1.83 3.46 1.87
N SER A 102 -3.06 3.00 2.00
CA SER A 102 -3.42 1.59 1.85
C SER A 102 -4.85 1.47 1.32
N TYR A 103 -5.08 0.56 0.39
CA TYR A 103 -6.40 0.29 -0.17
C TYR A 103 -6.81 -1.14 0.14
N THR A 104 -7.86 -1.30 0.94
CA THR A 104 -8.47 -2.61 1.22
C THR A 104 -7.51 -3.69 1.74
N ALA A 105 -6.33 -3.35 2.26
CA ALA A 105 -5.39 -4.34 2.78
C ALA A 105 -5.45 -4.49 4.31
N MET A 106 -5.71 -3.39 5.02
CA MET A 106 -5.68 -3.29 6.49
C MET A 106 -6.64 -4.24 7.24
N HIS A 107 -7.55 -4.89 6.54
CA HIS A 107 -8.48 -5.86 7.13
C HIS A 107 -7.91 -7.27 7.23
N TRP A 108 -6.78 -7.55 6.55
CA TRP A 108 -6.05 -8.80 6.67
C TRP A 108 -5.30 -8.84 8.00
N LEU A 109 -5.49 -9.93 8.73
CA LEU A 109 -4.80 -10.17 10.00
C LEU A 109 -3.43 -10.79 9.72
N SER A 110 -2.45 -10.46 10.56
CA SER A 110 -1.10 -11.04 10.48
C SER A 110 -1.09 -12.57 10.65
N ARG A 111 -2.12 -13.12 11.31
CA ARG A 111 -2.34 -14.55 11.51
C ARG A 111 -3.82 -14.84 11.72
N GLY A 112 -4.23 -16.08 11.43
CA GLY A 112 -5.58 -16.54 11.74
C GLY A 112 -5.89 -16.42 13.23
N PRO A 113 -7.11 -16.02 13.62
CA PRO A 113 -7.48 -15.94 15.03
C PRO A 113 -7.33 -17.32 15.67
N GLY A 114 -6.53 -17.40 16.73
CA GLY A 114 -6.26 -18.66 17.41
C GLY A 114 -7.55 -19.32 17.89
N GLY A 115 -7.70 -20.63 17.63
CA GLY A 115 -8.81 -21.45 18.13
C GLY A 115 -9.86 -21.84 17.09
N LEU A 116 -9.78 -21.36 15.85
CA LEU A 116 -10.58 -21.91 14.75
C LEU A 116 -9.85 -23.12 14.15
N GLY A 117 -9.96 -24.25 14.83
CA GLY A 117 -9.53 -25.54 14.30
C GLY A 117 -10.34 -25.88 13.05
N GLY A 118 -9.75 -25.62 11.88
CA GLY A 118 -10.14 -26.22 10.61
C GLY A 118 -11.51 -25.85 10.08
N ARG A 119 -11.59 -24.73 9.35
CA ARG A 119 -12.24 -24.67 8.04
C ARG A 119 -11.81 -23.37 7.37
N ALA A 120 -11.02 -23.49 6.32
CA ALA A 120 -10.97 -22.44 5.33
C ALA A 120 -12.41 -22.25 4.82
N ASP A 121 -12.88 -21.02 4.71
CA ASP A 121 -14.09 -20.65 3.96
C ASP A 121 -15.45 -20.76 4.69
N GLU A 122 -15.63 -20.18 5.88
CA GLU A 122 -16.99 -19.94 6.40
C GLU A 122 -17.25 -18.48 6.79
N VAL A 123 -17.82 -17.72 5.85
CA VAL A 123 -18.96 -16.84 6.17
C VAL A 123 -20.10 -17.77 6.63
N SER A 124 -20.10 -18.14 7.91
CA SER A 124 -21.16 -18.94 8.49
C SER A 124 -22.32 -18.03 8.90
N LYS A 125 -23.42 -18.13 8.17
CA LYS A 125 -24.73 -17.65 8.61
C LYS A 125 -25.11 -18.38 9.90
N GLY A 126 -25.36 -17.62 10.98
CA GLY A 126 -26.30 -18.02 12.03
C GLY A 126 -25.70 -18.54 13.34
N GLY A 127 -25.80 -17.70 14.37
CA GLY A 127 -26.24 -18.09 15.71
C GLY A 127 -25.35 -19.02 16.55
N GLY A 128 -24.41 -18.45 17.31
CA GLY A 128 -23.73 -19.19 18.37
C GLY A 128 -22.87 -18.28 19.23
N ASN A 129 -23.27 -18.11 20.49
CA ASN A 129 -22.68 -17.22 21.47
C ASN A 129 -21.19 -17.54 21.74
N ALA A 130 -20.27 -16.71 21.22
CA ALA A 130 -18.87 -16.68 21.63
C ALA A 130 -18.46 -15.23 21.95
N GLY A 131 -19.13 -14.66 22.95
CA GLY A 131 -18.66 -13.46 23.64
C GLY A 131 -17.45 -13.81 24.51
N GLY A 132 -16.25 -13.47 24.07
CA GLY A 132 -15.06 -13.55 24.91
C GLY A 132 -13.77 -13.56 24.12
N LYS A 133 -12.95 -12.52 24.31
CA LYS A 133 -11.61 -12.28 23.71
C LYS A 133 -11.60 -11.67 22.30
N ARG A 134 -12.21 -10.48 22.17
CA ARG A 134 -11.97 -9.54 21.06
C ARG A 134 -11.20 -8.32 21.57
N ALA A 135 -9.95 -8.49 21.96
CA ALA A 135 -9.01 -7.40 22.22
C ALA A 135 -7.68 -8.05 22.59
N GLY A 136 -6.66 -7.97 21.75
CA GLY A 136 -5.39 -8.56 22.15
C GLY A 136 -4.18 -8.33 21.26
N GLU A 137 -4.33 -8.06 19.96
CA GLU A 137 -3.17 -7.82 19.10
C GLU A 137 -3.31 -6.47 18.43
N LYS A 138 -2.57 -5.50 18.98
CA LYS A 138 -2.43 -4.16 18.39
C LYS A 138 -1.48 -4.31 17.21
N GLU A 139 -1.99 -4.06 16.00
CA GLU A 139 -1.22 -4.19 14.75
C GLU A 139 -0.16 -3.07 14.66
N PRO A 140 1.13 -3.40 14.48
CA PRO A 140 2.24 -2.44 14.49
C PRO A 140 2.10 -1.27 13.50
N LEU A 141 1.37 -1.49 12.39
CA LEU A 141 1.13 -0.46 11.38
C LEU A 141 0.18 0.65 11.85
N TRP A 142 -0.84 0.32 12.65
CA TRP A 142 -1.75 1.35 13.18
C TRP A 142 -0.98 2.32 14.07
N ASP A 143 -0.05 1.81 14.87
CA ASP A 143 0.81 2.63 15.72
C ASP A 143 1.81 3.45 14.89
N GLN A 144 2.26 2.97 13.72
CA GLN A 144 3.11 3.74 12.80
C GLN A 144 2.33 4.84 12.05
N LEU A 145 1.11 4.56 11.58
CA LEU A 145 0.27 5.51 10.84
C LEU A 145 -0.34 6.60 11.74
N GLN A 146 -0.53 6.31 13.03
CA GLN A 146 -1.10 7.25 14.00
C GLN A 146 -0.06 8.14 14.69
N GLN A 147 1.23 7.87 14.50
CA GLN A 147 2.28 8.72 15.05
C GLN A 147 2.25 10.09 14.33
N PRO A 148 2.12 11.20 15.06
CA PRO A 148 2.16 12.51 14.45
C PRO A 148 3.52 12.70 13.77
N LEU A 149 3.51 13.01 12.48
CA LEU A 149 4.70 13.48 11.75
C LEU A 149 5.17 14.77 12.44
N SER A 150 6.16 14.66 13.33
CA SER A 150 6.66 15.76 14.14
C SER A 150 7.53 16.73 13.34
N ARG A 151 6.87 17.54 12.47
CA ARG A 151 7.29 18.83 11.88
C ARG A 151 8.67 18.88 11.17
N PRO A 152 9.13 20.09 10.76
CA PRO A 152 9.17 20.55 9.38
C PRO A 152 10.56 20.37 8.75
N ARG A 153 10.63 19.86 7.52
CA ARG A 153 11.91 19.84 6.79
C ARG A 153 12.20 21.22 6.21
N ARG A 154 13.39 21.72 6.54
CA ARG A 154 14.00 22.96 6.00
C ARG A 154 14.19 22.88 4.49
#